data_AF-A0A174GQ69-F1
#
_entry.id   AF-A0A174GQ69-F1
#
_cell.length_a   1.000
_cell.length_b   1.000
_cell.length_c   1.000
_cell.angle_alpha   90.00
_cell.angle_beta   90.00
_cell.angle_gamma   90.00
#
_symmetry.space_group_name_H-M   'P 1'
#
loop_
_entity.id
_entity.type
_entity.pdbx_description
1 polymer ?
#
loop_
_entity_poly.entity_id
_entity_poly.type
_entity_poly.pdbx_seq_one_letter_code
_entity_poly.pdbx_strand_id
1 'polypeptide(L)' 'MRLQNKEIPTIIHAAKEIYGEGVKVLLFCSCLNDQKRGGDIDLLIQTENEKKGVLARIRIILRLKLQLGDQK' A
#
# COMPACT_ATOMS: atom_id res chain seq x y z
N MET A 1 -5.79 -5.78 -12.57
CA MET A 1 -5.41 -5.34 -11.22
C MET A 1 -6.47 -4.39 -10.72
N ARG A 2 -7.03 -4.62 -9.52
CA ARG A 2 -8.18 -3.83 -9.03
C ARG A 2 -7.89 -2.39 -8.61
N LEU A 3 -6.61 -2.03 -8.47
CA LEU A 3 -6.23 -0.65 -8.15
C LEU A 3 -6.52 0.26 -9.35
N GLN A 4 -7.23 1.36 -9.10
CA GLN A 4 -7.43 2.42 -10.08
C GLN A 4 -6.09 3.12 -10.36
N ASN A 5 -5.96 3.70 -11.56
CA ASN A 5 -4.74 4.39 -12.00
C ASN A 5 -4.27 5.51 -11.05
N LYS A 6 -5.18 6.09 -10.24
CA LYS A 6 -4.86 7.10 -9.23
C LYS A 6 -4.41 6.53 -7.87
N GLU A 7 -4.72 5.27 -7.57
CA GLU A 7 -4.41 4.64 -6.28
C GLU A 7 -2.95 4.17 -6.24
N ILE A 8 -2.45 3.63 -7.35
CA ILE A 8 -1.05 3.20 -7.49
C ILE A 8 -0.05 4.32 -7.17
N PRO A 9 -0.10 5.51 -7.79
CA PRO A 9 0.83 6.59 -7.47
C PRO A 9 0.68 7.08 -6.03
N THR A 10 -0.54 7.08 -5.49
CA THR A 10 -0.81 7.43 -4.09
C THR A 10 -0.12 6.45 -3.13
N ILE A 11 -0.25 5.15 -3.38
CA ILE A 11 0.39 4.09 -2.59
C ILE A 11 1.91 4.21 -2.63
N ILE A 12 2.48 4.39 -3.83
CA ILE A 12 3.93 4.52 -4.01
C ILE A 12 4.44 5.77 -3.28
N HIS A 13 3.75 6.90 -3.41
CA HIS A 13 4.15 8.14 -2.76
C HIS A 13 4.12 8.02 -1.23
N ALA A 14 3.04 7.47 -0.67
CA ALA A 14 2.93 7.24 0.77
C ALA A 14 4.01 6.28 1.29
N ALA A 15 4.35 5.23 0.53
CA ALA A 15 5.43 4.32 0.88
C ALA A 15 6.78 5.04 0.90
N LYS A 16 7.08 5.84 -0.12
CA LYS A 16 8.34 6.62 -0.19
C LYS A 16 8.45 7.65 0.93
N GLU A 17 7.35 8.33 1.27
CA GLU A 17 7.29 9.31 2.36
C GLU A 17 7.70 8.69 3.72
N ILE A 18 7.33 7.43 3.96
CA ILE A 18 7.54 6.76 5.26
C ILE A 18 8.83 5.93 5.29
N TYR A 19 9.11 5.22 4.20
CA TYR A 19 10.17 4.22 4.13
C TYR A 19 11.40 4.68 3.32
N GLY A 20 11.31 5.80 2.60
CA GLY A 20 12.38 6.34 1.74
C GLY A 20 12.29 5.87 0.29
N GLU A 21 13.15 6.43 -0.56
CA GLU A 21 13.10 6.24 -2.02
C GLU A 21 13.33 4.79 -2.48
N GLY A 22 14.14 4.01 -1.75
CA GLY A 22 14.48 2.62 -2.08
C GLY A 22 13.39 1.58 -1.75
N VAL A 23 12.19 2.01 -1.35
CA VAL A 23 11.11 1.09 -0.98
C VAL A 23 10.52 0.40 -2.20
N LYS A 24 10.29 -0.92 -2.09
CA LYS A 24 9.53 -1.69 -3.07
C LYS A 24 8.15 -2.01 -2.50
N VAL A 25 7.12 -1.74 -3.29
CA VAL A 25 5.73 -2.03 -2.94
C VAL A 25 5.22 -3.10 -3.88
N LEU A 26 4.81 -4.25 -3.33
CA LEU A 26 4.24 -5.35 -4.09
C LEU A 26 2.79 -5.53 -3.69
N LEU A 27 1.90 -5.49 -4.67
CA LEU A 27 0.51 -5.91 -4.49
C LEU A 27 0.46 -7.43 -4.53
N PHE A 28 -0.20 -8.06 -3.55
CA PHE A 28 -0.41 -9.50 -3.54
C PHE A 28 -1.86 -9.87 -3.21
N CYS A 29 -2.17 -11.16 -3.20
CA CYS A 29 -3.47 -11.70 -2.79
C CYS A 29 -4.68 -11.13 -3.57
N SER A 30 -5.68 -10.61 -2.85
CA SER A 30 -7.09 -10.61 -3.26
C SER A 30 -7.38 -9.64 -4.42
N CYS A 31 -6.55 -8.61 -4.61
CA CYS A 31 -6.63 -7.61 -5.67
C CYS A 31 -6.04 -8.07 -7.02
N LEU A 32 -5.51 -9.29 -7.13
CA LEU A 32 -4.93 -9.83 -8.37
C LEU A 32 -5.99 -10.33 -9.36
N ASN A 33 -7.21 -10.61 -8.92
CA ASN A 33 -8.30 -11.08 -9.77
C ASN A 33 -9.36 -10.00 -9.97
N ASP A 34 -9.48 -9.44 -11.16
CA ASP A 34 -10.41 -8.35 -11.47
C ASP A 34 -11.90 -8.74 -11.42
N GLN A 35 -12.22 -10.04 -11.33
CA GLN A 35 -13.60 -10.54 -11.37
C GLN A 35 -14.30 -10.67 -10.02
N LYS A 36 -13.61 -10.56 -8.87
CA LYS A 36 -14.31 -10.55 -7.56
C LYS A 36 -14.62 -9.12 -7.11
N ARG A 37 -15.77 -8.94 -6.48
CA ARG A 37 -16.23 -7.66 -5.90
C ARG A 37 -15.87 -7.61 -4.40
N GLY A 38 -15.44 -6.44 -3.92
CA GLY A 38 -15.00 -6.23 -2.53
C GLY A 38 -13.64 -6.85 -2.19
N GLY A 39 -12.98 -6.32 -1.16
CA GLY A 39 -11.73 -6.86 -0.59
C GLY A 39 -10.73 -5.79 -0.13
N ASP A 40 -9.85 -6.18 0.79
CA ASP A 40 -8.75 -5.34 1.28
C ASP A 40 -7.59 -5.28 0.28
N ILE A 41 -6.83 -4.17 0.29
CA ILE A 41 -5.59 -4.06 -0.47
C ILE A 41 -4.45 -4.69 0.34
N ASP A 42 -3.99 -5.86 -0.11
CA ASP A 42 -2.86 -6.54 0.49
C ASP A 42 -1.53 -6.05 -0.12
N LEU A 43 -0.76 -5.28 0.65
CA LEU A 43 0.52 -4.71 0.24
C LEU A 43 1.68 -5.29 1.04
N LEU A 44 2.72 -5.74 0.33
CA LEU A 44 4.00 -6.08 0.89
C LEU A 44 4.97 -4.91 0.66
N ILE A 45 5.49 -4.37 1.75
CA ILE A 45 6.47 -3.29 1.74
C ILE A 45 7.85 -3.87 2.04
N GLN A 46 8.76 -3.81 1.07
CA GLN A 46 10.15 -4.20 1.22
C GLN A 46 11.04 -2.96 1.29
N THR A 47 11.88 -2.90 2.31
CA THR A 47 12.85 -1.81 2.53
C THR A 47 14.26 -2.37 2.50
N GLU A 48 15.20 -1.65 1.90
CA GLU A 48 16.61 -2.04 1.86
C GLU A 48 17.34 -1.81 3.20
N ASN A 49 16.84 -0.87 4.01
CA ASN A 49 17.36 -0.52 5.32
C ASN A 49 16.70 -1.33 6.45
N GLU A 50 17.16 -1.11 7.69
CA GLU A 50 16.61 -1.71 8.91
C GLU A 50 15.08 -1.73 8.94
N LYS A 51 14.51 -2.84 9.44
CA LYS A 51 13.06 -3.00 9.58
C LYS A 51 12.51 -1.84 10.40
N LYS A 52 11.76 -0.95 9.75
CA LYS A 52 11.05 0.09 10.49
C LYS A 52 10.04 -0.56 11.43
N GLY A 53 10.02 -0.10 12.68
CA GLY A 53 9.15 -0.65 13.72
C GLY A 53 7.66 -0.46 13.45
N VAL A 54 6.83 -0.95 14.37
CA VAL A 54 5.36 -0.98 14.28
C VAL A 54 4.75 0.39 13.94
N LEU A 55 5.36 1.49 14.40
CA LEU A 55 4.87 2.85 14.11
C LEU A 55 4.88 3.21 12.62
N ALA A 56 5.89 2.76 11.86
CA ALA A 56 5.91 3.00 10.41
C ALA A 56 4.78 2.24 9.71
N ARG A 57 4.51 1.00 10.16
CA ARG A 57 3.40 0.19 9.68
C ARG A 57 2.03 0.83 9.97
N ILE A 58 1.83 1.37 11.18
CA ILE A 58 0.59 2.10 11.51
C ILE A 58 0.45 3.35 10.63
N ARG A 59 1.55 4.09 10.44
CA ARG A 59 1.54 5.33 9.66
C ARG A 59 1.15 5.10 8.20
N ILE A 60 1.67 4.04 7.55
CA ILE A 60 1.30 3.75 6.16
C ILE A 60 -0.18 3.35 6.05
N ILE A 61 -0.68 2.52 6.97
CA ILE A 61 -2.10 2.13 6.98
C ILE A 61 -3.01 3.36 7.11
N LEU A 62 -2.72 4.25 8.07
CA LEU A 62 -3.49 5.47 8.27
C LEU A 62 -3.43 6.41 7.05
N ARG A 63 -2.24 6.60 6.47
CA ARG A 63 -2.04 7.47 5.31
C ARG A 63 -2.85 6.98 4.11
N LEU A 64 -2.79 5.68 3.84
CA LEU A 64 -3.56 5.06 2.75
C LEU A 64 -5.07 5.15 3.00
N LYS A 65 -5.55 4.88 4.23
CA LYS A 65 -6.97 5.05 4.57
C LYS A 65 -7.46 6.48 4.38
N LEU A 66 -6.66 7.48 4.77
CA LEU A 66 -7.04 8.89 4.60
C LEU A 66 -7.10 9.31 3.12
N GLN A 67 -6.22 8.77 2.28
CA GLN A 67 -6.13 9.17 0.87
C GLN A 67 -7.06 8.37 -0.05
N LEU A 68 -7.28 7.09 0.26
CA LEU A 68 -8.05 6.17 -0.57
C LEU A 68 -9.46 5.91 -0.03
N GLY A 69 -9.71 6.23 1.24
CA GLY A 69 -10.90 5.78 1.97
C GLY A 69 -10.80 4.31 2.38
N ASP A 70 -11.87 3.79 2.98
CA ASP A 70 -12.03 2.35 3.17
C ASP A 70 -12.49 1.70 1.86
N GLN A 71 -11.82 0.61 1.46
CA GLN A 71 -12.29 -0.21 0.34
C GLN A 71 -13.58 -0.95 0.77
N LYS A 72 -14.60 -0.96 -0.10
CA LYS A 72 -15.88 -1.66 0.09
C LYS A 72 -15.96 -2.92 -0.75
#